data_AF-A0A4P7ZYA1-F1
#
_entry.id   AF-A0A4P7ZYA1-F1
#
_cell.length_a   1.000
_cell.length_b   1.000
_cell.length_c   1.000
_cell.angle_alpha   90.00
_cell.angle_beta   90.00
_cell.angle_gamma   90.00
#
_symmetry.space_group_name_H-M   'P 1'
#
loop_
_entity.id
_entity.type
_entity.pdbx_description
1 polymer ?
#
loop_
_entity_poly.entity_id
_entity_poly.type
_entity_poly.pdbx_seq_one_letter_code
_entity_poly.pdbx_strand_id
1 'polypeptide(L)' 'MAQVTARLPDDLTAELDAVAQQLNRCRADVIRQAIEYYLDDIEDLRAGAASLRDPADPVLDWAEVRDVLLAAD' A
#
# COMPACT_ATOMS: atom_id res chain seq x y z
N MET A 1 24.32 -6.02 4.60
CA MET A 1 23.30 -5.19 3.91
C MET A 1 23.48 -5.39 2.42
N ALA A 2 22.39 -5.56 1.67
CA ALA A 2 22.43 -5.65 0.21
C ALA A 2 22.27 -4.26 -0.39
N GLN A 3 23.01 -3.97 -1.46
CA GLN A 3 22.89 -2.72 -2.21
C GLN A 3 22.12 -2.99 -3.51
N VAL A 4 21.13 -2.15 -3.80
CA VAL A 4 20.35 -2.20 -5.03
C VAL A 4 20.66 -0.95 -5.84
N THR A 5 20.87 -1.12 -7.16
CA THR A 5 21.01 0.00 -8.09
C THR A 5 19.92 -0.11 -9.14
N ALA A 6 19.12 0.95 -9.28
CA ALA A 6 18.04 1.03 -10.26
C ALA A 6 18.11 2.38 -10.98
N ARG A 7 17.77 2.39 -12.27
CA ARG A 7 17.56 3.63 -13.02
C ARG A 7 16.11 4.08 -12.80
N LEU A 8 15.93 5.32 -12.40
CA LEU A 8 14.63 5.94 -12.20
C LEU A 8 14.48 7.10 -13.20
N PRO A 9 13.25 7.42 -13.63
CA PRO A 9 12.97 8.64 -14.37
C PRO A 9 13.46 9.89 -13.61
N ASP A 10 13.85 10.92 -14.34
CA ASP A 10 14.34 12.17 -13.75
C ASP A 10 13.27 12.84 -12.88
N ASP A 11 12.02 12.85 -13.35
CA ASP A 11 10.87 13.41 -12.62
C ASP A 11 10.66 12.72 -11.27
N LEU A 12 10.71 11.38 -11.25
CA LEU A 12 10.60 10.60 -10.01
C LEU A 12 11.75 10.90 -9.05
N THR A 13 12.95 11.10 -9.59
CA THR A 13 14.11 11.48 -8.76
C THR A 13 13.91 12.86 -8.13
N ALA A 14 13.36 13.82 -8.88
CA ALA A 14 13.04 15.15 -8.36
C ALA A 14 11.96 15.12 -7.28
N GLU A 15 10.91 14.30 -7.45
CA GLU A 15 9.89 14.09 -6.43
C GLU A 15 10.46 13.47 -5.15
N LEU A 16 11.32 12.46 -5.27
CA LEU A 16 12.00 11.83 -4.14
C LEU A 16 12.86 12.85 -3.36
N ASP A 17 13.51 13.78 -4.05
CA ASP A 17 14.28 14.85 -3.43
C ASP A 17 13.41 15.85 -2.67
N ALA A 18 12.29 16.27 -3.26
CA ALA A 18 11.34 17.16 -2.60
C ALA A 18 10.78 16.53 -1.32
N VAL A 19 10.42 15.25 -1.38
CA VAL A 19 9.92 14.50 -0.21
C VAL A 19 11.00 14.34 0.85
N ALA A 20 12.22 13.96 0.46
CA ALA A 20 13.35 13.85 1.38
C ALA A 20 13.63 15.17 2.11
N GLN A 21 13.58 16.30 1.40
CA GLN A 21 13.74 17.63 1.98
C GLN A 21 12.60 17.98 2.94
N GLN A 22 11.34 17.74 2.55
CA GLN A 22 10.17 18.00 3.38
C GLN A 22 10.18 17.19 4.68
N LEU A 23 10.63 15.93 4.62
CA LEU A 23 10.69 15.03 5.76
C LEU A 23 11.99 15.18 6.58
N ASN A 24 12.93 16.01 6.12
CA ASN A 24 14.27 16.15 6.69
C ASN A 24 14.98 14.79 6.84
N ARG A 25 14.95 13.98 5.76
CA ARG A 25 15.54 12.63 5.68
C ARG A 25 16.42 12.51 4.45
N CYS A 26 17.26 11.47 4.40
CA CYS A 26 18.00 11.19 3.18
C CYS A 26 17.12 10.46 2.15
N ARG A 27 17.45 10.63 0.87
CA ARG A 27 16.72 9.98 -0.24
C ARG A 27 16.66 8.45 -0.07
N ALA A 28 17.73 7.84 0.42
CA ALA A 28 17.79 6.40 0.64
C ALA A 28 16.78 5.93 1.71
N ASP A 29 16.54 6.72 2.75
CA ASP A 29 15.54 6.39 3.78
C ASP A 29 14.12 6.44 3.20
N VAL A 30 13.82 7.43 2.37
CA VAL A 30 12.53 7.56 1.69
C VAL A 30 12.30 6.36 0.75
N ILE A 31 13.31 6.01 -0.05
CA ILE A 31 13.24 4.85 -0.97
C ILE A 31 13.03 3.55 -0.19
N ARG A 32 13.81 3.34 0.88
CA ARG A 32 13.67 2.14 1.73
C ARG A 32 12.26 2.04 2.31
N GLN A 33 11.76 3.12 2.91
CA GLN A 33 10.42 3.15 3.51
C GLN A 33 9.32 2.93 2.46
N ALA A 34 9.45 3.50 1.26
CA ALA A 34 8.48 3.29 0.18
C ALA A 34 8.44 1.82 -0.26
N ILE A 35 9.59 1.14 -0.34
CA ILE A 35 9.65 -0.28 -0.67
C ILE A 35 9.02 -1.13 0.44
N GLU A 36 9.31 -0.81 1.71
CA GLU A 36 8.72 -1.51 2.86
C GLU A 36 7.19 -1.42 2.84
N TYR A 37 6.64 -0.21 2.68
CA TYR A 37 5.19 -0.02 2.58
C TYR A 37 4.57 -0.68 1.37
N TYR A 38 5.22 -0.60 0.20
CA TYR A 38 4.73 -1.30 -0.97
C TYR A 38 4.65 -2.82 -0.74
N LEU A 39 5.67 -3.42 -0.12
CA LEU A 39 5.68 -4.87 0.13
C LEU A 39 4.69 -5.30 1.20
N ASP A 40 4.44 -4.46 2.21
CA ASP A 40 3.45 -4.73 3.26
C ASP A 40 2.03 -4.68 2.68
N ASP A 41 1.72 -3.67 1.87
CA ASP A 41 0.34 -3.41 1.41
C ASP A 41 -0.06 -4.18 0.14
N ILE A 42 0.89 -4.58 -0.71
CA ILE A 42 0.57 -5.04 -2.08
C ILE A 42 -0.31 -6.29 -2.13
N GLU A 43 -0.15 -7.23 -1.19
CA GLU A 43 -0.95 -8.46 -1.18
C GLU A 43 -2.38 -8.19 -0.73
N ASP A 44 -2.58 -7.34 0.27
CA ASP A 44 -3.92 -6.92 0.72
C ASP A 44 -4.66 -6.16 -0.39
N LEU A 45 -3.97 -5.24 -1.08
CA LEU A 45 -4.53 -4.53 -2.22
C LEU A 45 -4.92 -5.48 -3.36
N ARG A 46 -4.10 -6.51 -3.62
CA ARG A 46 -4.40 -7.54 -4.63
C ARG A 46 -5.59 -8.39 -4.24
N ALA A 47 -5.67 -8.82 -2.98
CA ALA A 47 -6.78 -9.61 -2.47
C ALA A 47 -8.10 -8.83 -2.55
N GLY A 48 -8.11 -7.58 -2.10
CA GLY A 48 -9.28 -6.71 -2.21
C GLY A 48 -9.70 -6.48 -3.66
N ALA A 49 -8.74 -6.19 -4.56
CA ALA A 49 -9.03 -6.03 -5.98
C ALA A 49 -9.55 -7.31 -6.65
N ALA A 50 -9.13 -8.49 -6.17
CA ALA A 50 -9.63 -9.77 -6.66
C ALA A 50 -11.08 -10.01 -6.23
N SER A 51 -11.41 -9.75 -4.97
CA SER A 51 -12.79 -9.81 -4.45
C SER A 51 -13.73 -8.86 -5.21
N LEU A 52 -13.34 -7.60 -5.42
CA LEU A 52 -14.13 -6.63 -6.20
C LEU A 52 -14.39 -7.05 -7.66
N ARG A 53 -13.55 -7.91 -8.23
CA ARG A 53 -13.69 -8.41 -9.60
C ARG A 53 -14.39 -9.76 -9.66
N ASP A 54 -14.62 -10.42 -8.53
CA ASP A 54 -15.27 -11.73 -8.48
C ASP A 54 -16.79 -11.54 -8.61
N PRO A 55 -17.40 -11.93 -9.73
CA PRO A 55 -18.85 -11.82 -9.90
C PRO A 55 -19.62 -12.82 -9.02
N ALA A 56 -18.95 -13.81 -8.42
CA ALA A 56 -19.53 -14.74 -7.48
C ALA A 56 -19.45 -14.25 -6.01
N ASP A 57 -18.78 -13.12 -5.77
CA ASP A 57 -18.70 -12.52 -4.44
C ASP A 57 -20.11 -12.10 -3.96
N PRO A 58 -20.61 -12.64 -2.82
CA PRO A 58 -21.97 -12.37 -2.38
C PRO A 58 -22.17 -10.90 -2.01
N VAL A 59 -23.27 -10.31 -2.51
CA VAL A 59 -23.72 -9.00 -2.04
C VAL A 59 -24.30 -9.17 -0.64
N LEU A 60 -23.66 -8.54 0.34
CA LEU A 60 -24.07 -8.60 1.75
C LEU A 60 -24.99 -7.43 2.11
N ASP A 61 -25.99 -7.68 2.95
CA ASP A 61 -26.78 -6.62 3.59
C ASP A 61 -26.05 -6.07 4.83
N TRP A 62 -25.89 -4.76 4.88
CA TRP A 62 -25.14 -4.12 5.96
C TRP A 62 -25.80 -4.28 7.34
N ALA A 63 -27.14 -4.30 7.42
CA ALA A 63 -27.81 -4.46 8.70
C ALA A 63 -27.54 -5.85 9.28
N GLU A 64 -27.61 -6.89 8.44
CA GLU A 64 -27.29 -8.27 8.83
C GLU A 64 -25.82 -8.42 9.26
N VAL A 65 -24.88 -7.88 8.47
CA VAL A 65 -23.43 -7.97 8.79
C VAL A 65 -23.10 -7.27 10.10
N ARG A 66 -23.63 -6.06 10.33
CA ARG A 66 -23.39 -5.30 11.56
C ARG A 66 -23.88 -6.06 12.79
N ASP A 67 -25.09 -6.62 12.72
CA ASP A 67 -25.69 -7.31 13.86
C ASP A 67 -24.89 -8.58 14.23
N VAL A 68 -24.34 -9.29 13.24
CA VAL A 68 -23.41 -10.42 13.46
C VAL A 68 -22.10 -9.97 14.10
N LEU A 69 -21.49 -8.88 13.61
CA LEU A 69 -20.22 -8.36 14.15
C LEU A 69 -20.36 -7.92 15.61
N LEU A 70 -21.44 -7.23 15.96
CA LEU A 70 -21.69 -6.76 17.33
C LEU A 70 -22.06 -7.87 18.30
N ALA A 71 -22.55 -9.01 17.81
CA ALA A 71 -22.85 -10.19 18.62
C ALA A 71 -21.63 -11.08 18.89
N ALA A 72 -20.49 -10.82 18.23
CA ALA A 72 -19.26 -11.58 18.35
C ALA A 72 -18.27 -11.02 19.41
N ASP A 73 -18.57 -9.85 19.99
CA ASP A 73 -17.89 -9.24 21.16
C ASP A 73 -18.55 -9.67 22.49
#